data_AF-A0A380S7S9-F1
#
_entry.id   AF-A0A380S7S9-F1
#
_cell.length_a   1.000
_cell.length_b   1.000
_cell.length_c   1.000
_cell.angle_alpha   90.00
_cell.angle_beta   90.00
_cell.angle_gamma   90.00
#
_symmetry.space_group_name_H-M   'P 1'
#
loop_
_entity.id
_entity.type
_entity.pdbx_description
1 polymer ?
#
loop_
_entity_poly.entity_id
_entity_poly.type
_entity_poly.pdbx_seq_one_letter_code
_entity_poly.pdbx_strand_id
1 'polypeptide(L)'
;MSSKLSILRVGFFLDGYTLKKVNEYYLKYHRYHARLDFKALKGWVRDYSMKLLGREGCPVEVDAHYYHPYVRHIDRVEPSFGDGQDRLEKQLALAGFEVHYNLATDIDRSGPNMQLIEDAYLCAYYHKIDVLVLLSTQGHFSTLPERLKREGVPMLLLGWNFEYLRGDTPIYWKTDPCLREQSGYYVAMEEVAEKYPPTRSAERNLFMLPYNPQPTDSNIWRTYLQKVMASLDEPRFKEKPRFGKNGYKKSPALARLG
;
A
#
# COMPACT_ATOMS: atom_id res chain seq x y z
N MET A 1 -11.85 18.01 33.81
CA MET A 1 -10.49 18.25 33.29
C MET A 1 -10.45 17.76 31.84
N SER A 2 -10.42 18.67 30.87
CA SER A 2 -10.30 18.30 29.45
C SER A 2 -8.87 17.79 29.23
N SER A 3 -8.69 16.47 29.11
CA SER A 3 -7.41 15.92 28.69
C SER A 3 -7.11 16.50 27.30
N LYS A 4 -5.99 17.20 27.16
CA LYS A 4 -5.44 17.51 25.84
C LYS A 4 -5.34 16.17 25.11
N LEU A 5 -6.09 15.99 24.03
CA LEU A 5 -5.94 14.83 23.17
C LEU A 5 -4.49 14.85 22.68
N SER A 6 -3.65 13.95 23.20
CA SER A 6 -2.26 13.88 22.77
C SER A 6 -2.22 13.55 21.29
N ILE A 7 -1.34 14.24 20.57
CA ILE A 7 -1.17 14.09 19.12
C ILE A 7 -0.85 12.62 18.83
N LEU A 8 -1.51 12.05 17.82
CA LEU A 8 -1.18 10.72 17.30
C LEU A 8 -0.09 10.86 16.24
N ARG A 9 1.08 10.27 16.49
CA ARG A 9 2.24 10.30 15.60
C ARG A 9 2.28 9.04 14.74
N VAL A 10 2.16 9.20 13.43
CA VAL A 10 2.15 8.11 12.46
C VAL A 10 3.41 8.22 11.61
N GLY A 11 4.26 7.19 11.64
CA GLY A 11 5.35 7.04 10.67
C GLY A 11 4.87 6.27 9.46
N PHE A 12 4.89 6.86 8.26
CA PHE A 12 4.39 6.26 7.02
C PHE A 12 5.52 6.03 6.02
N PHE A 13 5.87 4.76 5.81
CA PHE A 13 7.01 4.34 5.00
C PHE A 13 6.53 3.66 3.72
N LEU A 14 6.94 4.20 2.57
CA LEU A 14 6.64 3.65 1.24
C LEU A 14 7.84 2.88 0.68
N ASP A 15 7.65 1.58 0.46
CA ASP A 15 8.56 0.79 -0.38
C ASP A 15 8.37 1.17 -1.85
N GLY A 16 9.35 1.85 -2.43
CA GLY A 16 9.29 2.27 -3.82
C GLY A 16 9.29 1.14 -4.85
N TYR A 17 9.79 -0.05 -4.50
CA TYR A 17 9.70 -1.22 -5.38
C TYR A 17 8.25 -1.70 -5.49
N THR A 18 7.56 -1.87 -4.35
CA THR A 18 6.12 -2.16 -4.31
C THR A 18 5.33 -1.05 -5.00
N LEU A 19 5.59 0.22 -4.69
CA LEU A 19 4.82 1.34 -5.23
C LEU A 19 4.91 1.42 -6.76
N LYS A 20 6.11 1.19 -7.33
CA LYS A 20 6.30 1.15 -8.79
C LYS A 20 5.40 0.11 -9.45
N LYS A 21 5.29 -1.08 -8.87
CA LYS A 21 4.47 -2.19 -9.39
C LYS A 21 2.98 -1.91 -9.24
N VAL A 22 2.57 -1.38 -8.09
CA VAL A 22 1.18 -0.98 -7.82
C VAL A 22 0.72 0.13 -8.77
N ASN A 23 1.53 1.17 -8.97
CA ASN A 23 1.22 2.25 -9.90
C ASN A 23 1.18 1.77 -11.36
N GLU A 24 2.09 0.85 -11.75
CA GLU A 24 2.02 0.22 -13.07
C GLU A 24 0.70 -0.57 -13.23
N TYR A 25 0.32 -1.34 -12.21
CA TYR A 25 -0.91 -2.11 -12.20
C TYR A 25 -2.14 -1.23 -12.40
N TYR A 26 -2.31 -0.21 -11.56
CA TYR A 26 -3.50 0.64 -11.61
C TYR A 26 -3.59 1.47 -12.90
N LEU A 27 -2.46 1.90 -13.45
CA LEU A 27 -2.44 2.68 -14.68
C LEU A 27 -2.75 1.83 -15.92
N LYS A 28 -2.21 0.61 -16.00
CA LYS A 28 -2.24 -0.19 -17.23
C LYS A 28 -3.31 -1.26 -17.26
N TYR A 29 -3.65 -1.85 -16.12
CA TYR A 29 -4.45 -3.08 -16.10
C TYR A 29 -5.72 -2.96 -15.27
N HIS A 30 -5.76 -2.07 -14.27
CA HIS A 30 -6.96 -1.85 -13.47
C HIS A 30 -8.03 -1.05 -14.24
N ARG A 31 -9.30 -1.27 -13.92
CA ARG A 31 -10.45 -0.66 -14.61
C ARG A 31 -10.44 0.86 -14.58
N TYR A 32 -9.81 1.38 -13.52
CA TYR A 32 -9.68 2.81 -13.27
C TYR A 32 -8.51 3.46 -13.94
N HIS A 33 -7.62 2.76 -14.67
CA HIS A 33 -6.50 3.34 -15.45
C HIS A 33 -5.89 4.65 -14.88
N ALA A 34 -5.68 4.71 -13.56
CA ALA A 34 -5.36 5.93 -12.83
C ALA A 34 -4.27 5.64 -11.80
N ARG A 35 -3.40 6.62 -11.56
CA ARG A 35 -2.36 6.48 -10.53
C ARG A 35 -2.95 6.78 -9.16
N LEU A 36 -2.35 6.20 -8.11
CA LEU A 36 -2.66 6.59 -6.74
C LEU A 36 -2.33 8.06 -6.53
N ASP A 37 -3.19 8.76 -5.79
CA ASP A 37 -2.92 10.11 -5.31
C ASP A 37 -2.26 10.02 -3.94
N PHE A 38 -1.02 10.51 -3.83
CA PHE A 38 -0.24 10.41 -2.59
C PHE A 38 -0.79 11.25 -1.45
N LYS A 39 -1.41 12.39 -1.75
CA LYS A 39 -2.07 13.22 -0.73
C LYS A 39 -3.31 12.51 -0.21
N ALA A 40 -4.08 11.91 -1.11
CA ALA A 40 -5.25 11.13 -0.74
C ALA A 40 -4.88 9.87 0.04
N LEU A 41 -3.84 9.14 -0.37
CA LEU A 41 -3.32 7.98 0.34
C LEU A 41 -2.83 8.35 1.74
N LYS A 42 -2.04 9.44 1.88
CA LYS A 42 -1.58 9.94 3.18
C LYS A 42 -2.77 10.33 4.08
N GLY A 43 -3.78 10.99 3.52
CA GLY A 43 -5.03 11.32 4.23
C GLY A 43 -5.81 10.08 4.67
N TRP A 44 -5.90 9.07 3.82
CA TRP A 44 -6.53 7.78 4.16
C TRP A 44 -5.78 7.09 5.30
N VAL A 45 -4.45 7.06 5.25
CA VAL A 45 -3.60 6.49 6.32
C VAL A 45 -3.82 7.22 7.64
N ARG A 46 -3.85 8.55 7.61
CA ARG A 46 -4.13 9.38 8.79
C ARG A 46 -5.46 8.95 9.45
N ASP A 47 -6.53 8.92 8.66
CA ASP A 47 -7.88 8.63 9.16
C ASP A 47 -8.01 7.18 9.64
N TYR A 48 -7.41 6.24 8.90
CA TYR A 48 -7.43 4.82 9.26
C TYR A 48 -6.65 4.54 10.53
N SER A 49 -5.44 5.09 10.68
CA SER A 49 -4.62 4.96 11.90
C SER A 49 -5.32 5.52 13.14
N MET A 50 -5.99 6.67 13.00
CA MET A 50 -6.79 7.26 14.08
C MET A 50 -7.92 6.32 14.53
N LYS A 51 -8.66 5.76 13.57
CA LYS A 51 -9.74 4.81 13.84
C LYS A 51 -9.22 3.50 14.43
N LEU A 52 -8.12 2.97 13.88
CA LEU A 52 -7.51 1.71 14.28
C LEU A 52 -7.10 1.72 15.76
N LEU A 53 -6.57 2.85 16.22
CA LEU A 53 -6.13 3.02 17.61
C LEU A 53 -7.21 3.57 18.53
N GLY A 54 -8.44 3.79 18.04
CA GLY A 54 -9.55 4.32 18.82
C GLY A 54 -9.31 5.74 19.35
N ARG A 55 -8.56 6.56 18.62
CA ARG A 55 -8.20 7.93 19.02
C ARG A 55 -8.96 8.98 18.23
N GLU A 56 -10.23 8.73 17.95
CA GLU A 56 -11.08 9.63 17.16
C GLU A 56 -11.10 11.05 17.76
N GLY A 57 -10.92 12.05 16.90
CA GLY A 57 -10.86 13.46 17.29
C GLY A 57 -9.49 13.96 17.77
N CYS A 58 -8.47 13.11 17.89
CA CYS A 58 -7.12 13.59 18.18
C CYS A 58 -6.46 14.22 16.93
N PRO A 59 -5.60 15.24 17.10
CA PRO A 59 -4.73 15.68 16.01
C PRO A 59 -3.79 14.55 15.61
N VAL A 60 -3.61 14.34 14.30
CA VAL A 60 -2.73 13.30 13.75
C VAL A 60 -1.61 13.96 12.96
N GLU A 61 -0.38 13.62 13.31
CA GLU A 61 0.83 14.01 12.58
C GLU A 61 1.32 12.79 11.79
N VAL A 62 1.47 12.94 10.47
CA VAL A 62 1.95 11.86 9.61
C VAL A 62 3.29 12.26 9.02
N ASP A 63 4.35 11.68 9.57
CA ASP A 63 5.69 11.75 9.03
C ASP A 63 5.83 10.70 7.93
N ALA A 64 6.17 11.13 6.72
CA ALA A 64 5.96 10.30 5.52
C ALA A 64 7.24 10.24 4.70
N HIS A 65 7.72 9.03 4.44
CA HIS A 65 8.98 8.77 3.79
C HIS A 65 8.79 7.79 2.63
N TYR A 66 9.45 8.08 1.52
CA TYR A 66 9.47 7.24 0.33
C TYR A 66 10.89 6.79 0.04
N TYR A 67 11.08 5.48 -0.14
CA TYR A 67 12.38 4.89 -0.40
C TYR A 67 12.46 4.43 -1.85
N HIS A 68 13.24 5.16 -2.64
CA HIS A 68 13.41 4.89 -4.04
C HIS A 68 14.33 3.67 -4.24
N PRO A 69 13.92 2.66 -5.05
CA PRO A 69 14.66 1.40 -5.17
C PRO A 69 15.99 1.51 -5.91
N TYR A 70 16.33 2.67 -6.48
CA TYR A 70 17.52 2.89 -7.30
C TYR A 70 18.31 4.11 -6.83
N VAL A 71 19.60 4.17 -7.18
CA VAL A 71 20.47 5.32 -6.95
C VAL A 71 19.99 6.52 -7.78
N ARG A 72 20.13 7.73 -7.22
CA ARG A 72 19.93 8.96 -7.98
C ARG A 72 21.11 9.19 -8.92
N HIS A 73 20.85 9.24 -10.23
CA HIS A 73 21.86 9.62 -11.21
C HIS A 73 21.75 11.12 -11.50
N ILE A 74 22.65 11.93 -10.92
CA ILE A 74 22.65 13.40 -11.08
C ILE A 74 23.32 13.83 -12.40
N ASP A 75 24.22 13.01 -12.96
CA ASP A 75 25.14 13.43 -14.03
C ASP A 75 24.68 13.13 -15.48
N ARG A 76 23.42 12.75 -15.70
CA ARG A 76 22.91 12.57 -17.06
C ARG A 76 22.38 13.91 -17.57
N VAL A 77 23.11 14.51 -18.51
CA VAL A 77 22.69 15.66 -19.34
C VAL A 77 21.21 15.49 -19.68
N GLU A 78 20.37 16.38 -19.14
CA GLU A 78 18.92 16.28 -19.24
C GLU A 78 18.49 16.17 -20.71
N PRO A 79 17.77 15.10 -21.12
CA PRO A 79 16.94 15.21 -22.29
C PRO A 79 15.80 16.17 -21.92
N SER A 80 15.75 17.30 -22.62
CA SER A 80 14.60 18.20 -22.66
C SER A 80 13.29 17.39 -22.66
N PHE A 81 12.42 17.65 -21.68
CA PHE A 81 11.17 16.97 -21.30
C PHE A 81 11.28 16.00 -20.09
N GLY A 82 11.15 16.61 -18.90
CA GLY A 82 10.94 16.04 -17.57
C GLY A 82 10.69 14.54 -17.48
N ASP A 83 11.68 13.84 -16.93
CA ASP A 83 11.64 12.41 -16.66
C ASP A 83 10.45 12.04 -15.76
N GLY A 84 9.92 10.83 -15.96
CA GLY A 84 8.87 10.28 -15.11
C GLY A 84 9.26 10.24 -13.64
N GLN A 85 10.57 10.16 -13.35
CA GLN A 85 11.15 10.24 -12.01
C GLN A 85 10.99 11.62 -11.39
N ASP A 86 11.39 12.71 -12.05
CA ASP A 86 11.23 14.08 -11.53
C ASP A 86 9.77 14.43 -11.27
N ARG A 87 8.86 13.95 -12.13
CA ARG A 87 7.42 14.12 -11.92
C ARG A 87 6.95 13.38 -10.67
N LEU A 88 7.42 12.14 -10.45
CA LEU A 88 7.09 11.36 -9.26
C LEU A 88 7.61 12.03 -7.99
N GLU A 89 8.88 12.47 -7.99
CA GLU A 89 9.47 13.22 -6.88
C GLU A 89 8.66 14.47 -6.54
N LYS A 90 8.32 15.29 -7.54
CA LYS A 90 7.48 16.48 -7.35
C LYS A 90 6.13 16.13 -6.74
N GLN A 91 5.49 15.05 -7.20
CA GLN A 91 4.20 14.61 -6.66
C GLN A 91 4.31 14.13 -5.19
N LEU A 92 5.38 13.42 -4.84
CA LEU A 92 5.67 13.00 -3.48
C LEU A 92 5.96 14.20 -2.57
N ALA A 93 6.81 15.13 -3.01
CA ALA A 93 7.15 16.34 -2.27
C ALA A 93 5.92 17.23 -2.02
N LEU A 94 5.05 17.42 -3.03
CA LEU A 94 3.78 18.15 -2.88
C LEU A 94 2.80 17.46 -1.93
N ALA A 95 2.87 16.14 -1.79
CA ALA A 95 2.12 15.37 -0.79
C ALA A 95 2.80 15.34 0.59
N GLY A 96 3.96 15.98 0.74
CA GLY A 96 4.73 16.06 1.97
C GLY A 96 5.41 14.73 2.33
N PHE A 97 5.95 14.03 1.34
CA PHE A 97 6.85 12.90 1.54
C PHE A 97 8.30 13.34 1.42
N GLU A 98 9.13 12.88 2.34
CA GLU A 98 10.58 12.90 2.19
C GLU A 98 11.00 11.76 1.24
N VAL A 99 11.95 12.03 0.34
CA VAL A 99 12.41 11.09 -0.68
C VAL A 99 13.82 10.64 -0.36
N HIS A 100 13.98 9.35 -0.10
CA HIS A 100 15.25 8.69 0.19
C HIS A 100 15.71 7.89 -1.02
N TYR A 101 16.97 8.05 -1.40
CA TYR A 101 17.60 7.33 -2.50
C TYR A 101 18.62 6.34 -1.95
N ASN A 102 18.67 5.14 -2.52
CA ASN A 102 19.73 4.19 -2.18
C ASN A 102 21.10 4.77 -2.57
N LEU A 103 22.09 4.62 -1.70
CA LEU A 103 23.47 4.89 -2.05
C LEU A 103 24.01 3.76 -2.93
N ALA A 104 24.89 4.09 -3.88
CA ALA A 104 25.49 3.09 -4.76
C ALA A 104 26.22 1.97 -3.99
N THR A 105 26.77 2.29 -2.82
CA THR A 105 27.45 1.34 -1.92
C THR A 105 26.51 0.34 -1.25
N ASP A 106 25.24 0.68 -1.10
CA ASP A 106 24.29 -0.07 -0.26
C ASP A 106 23.51 -1.11 -1.07
N ILE A 107 23.30 -0.84 -2.36
CA ILE A 107 22.62 -1.76 -3.28
C ILE A 107 23.38 -3.09 -3.36
N ASP A 108 24.70 -3.05 -3.48
CA ASP A 108 25.54 -4.24 -3.62
C ASP A 108 25.67 -5.05 -2.31
N ARG A 109 25.47 -4.40 -1.15
CA ARG A 109 25.69 -5.01 0.17
C ARG A 109 24.42 -5.54 0.81
N SER A 110 23.31 -4.83 0.67
CA SER A 110 22.11 -5.08 1.47
C SER A 110 20.85 -5.20 0.62
N GLY A 111 20.91 -4.80 -0.65
CA GLY A 111 19.76 -4.80 -1.55
C GLY A 111 18.92 -3.52 -1.44
N PRO A 112 17.92 -3.35 -2.33
CA PRO A 112 17.17 -2.11 -2.43
C PRO A 112 16.31 -1.86 -1.18
N ASN A 113 16.20 -0.59 -0.78
CA ASN A 113 15.29 -0.10 0.27
C ASN A 113 15.60 -0.63 1.68
N MET A 114 16.83 -1.09 1.94
CA MET A 114 17.23 -1.49 3.30
C MET A 114 17.33 -0.32 4.27
N GLN A 115 17.65 0.88 3.78
CA GLN A 115 17.60 2.10 4.59
C GLN A 115 16.22 2.30 5.24
N LEU A 116 15.14 1.86 4.58
CA LEU A 116 13.79 1.92 5.15
C LEU A 116 13.71 1.18 6.48
N ILE A 117 14.33 0.00 6.56
CA ILE A 117 14.31 -0.83 7.78
C ILE A 117 15.05 -0.10 8.91
N GLU A 118 16.20 0.49 8.61
CA GLU A 118 17.01 1.22 9.58
C GLU A 118 16.28 2.46 10.10
N ASP A 119 15.73 3.27 9.20
CA ASP A 119 14.97 4.47 9.55
C ASP A 119 13.69 4.15 10.32
N ALA A 120 12.99 3.07 9.95
CA ALA A 120 11.82 2.58 10.68
C ALA A 120 12.17 2.22 12.13
N TYR A 121 13.32 1.57 12.35
CA TYR A 121 13.81 1.30 13.70
C TYR A 121 14.17 2.58 14.43
N LEU A 122 14.96 3.47 13.81
CA LEU A 122 15.33 4.74 14.43
C LEU A 122 14.10 5.56 14.80
N CYS A 123 13.05 5.57 13.98
CA CYS A 123 11.80 6.25 14.28
C CYS A 123 11.06 5.64 15.47
N ALA A 124 11.02 4.32 15.57
CA ALA A 124 10.45 3.62 16.72
C ALA A 124 11.22 3.91 18.01
N TYR A 125 12.56 3.93 17.95
CA TYR A 125 13.43 4.14 19.10
C TYR A 125 13.49 5.60 19.57
N TYR A 126 13.70 6.54 18.64
CA TYR A 126 14.03 7.93 18.95
C TYR A 126 12.88 8.90 18.75
N HIS A 127 12.05 8.70 17.71
CA HIS A 127 11.04 9.68 17.30
C HIS A 127 9.65 9.47 17.92
N LYS A 128 9.47 8.40 18.72
CA LYS A 128 8.23 8.08 19.45
C LYS A 128 7.00 8.19 18.56
N ILE A 129 7.01 7.47 17.44
CA ILE A 129 5.78 7.22 16.69
C ILE A 129 4.86 6.30 17.50
N ASP A 130 3.56 6.54 17.44
CA ASP A 130 2.55 5.71 18.10
C ASP A 130 2.19 4.50 17.23
N VAL A 131 2.37 4.61 15.91
CA VAL A 131 2.12 3.54 14.94
C VAL A 131 3.02 3.71 13.72
N LEU A 132 3.55 2.59 13.24
CA LEU A 132 4.26 2.53 11.98
C LEU A 132 3.34 1.96 10.91
N VAL A 133 3.25 2.65 9.78
CA VAL A 133 2.50 2.22 8.60
C VAL A 133 3.50 1.92 7.50
N LEU A 134 3.55 0.66 7.05
CA LEU A 134 4.39 0.23 5.95
C LEU A 134 3.53 -0.06 4.73
N LEU A 135 3.81 0.60 3.61
CA LEU A 135 3.31 0.17 2.31
C LEU A 135 4.35 -0.75 1.67
N SER A 136 4.06 -2.05 1.64
CA SER A 136 4.95 -3.02 0.99
C SER A 136 4.24 -4.34 0.70
N THR A 137 4.83 -5.06 -0.24
CA THR A 137 4.48 -6.45 -0.57
C THR A 137 5.68 -7.39 -0.39
N GLN A 138 6.84 -6.89 0.00
CA GLN A 138 8.12 -7.61 -0.07
C GLN A 138 8.50 -8.29 1.26
N GLY A 139 8.89 -9.56 1.19
CA GLY A 139 9.19 -10.38 2.38
C GLY A 139 10.45 -9.99 3.15
N HIS A 140 11.37 -9.21 2.59
CA HIS A 140 12.59 -8.77 3.30
C HIS A 140 12.29 -7.85 4.51
N PHE A 141 11.11 -7.24 4.53
CA PHE A 141 10.60 -6.47 5.66
C PHE A 141 10.02 -7.33 6.81
N SER A 142 9.97 -8.66 6.67
CA SER A 142 9.38 -9.56 7.69
C SER A 142 10.03 -9.47 9.07
N THR A 143 11.24 -8.94 9.19
CA THR A 143 11.86 -8.73 10.52
C THR A 143 11.32 -7.50 11.27
N LEU A 144 10.70 -6.54 10.57
CA LEU A 144 10.20 -5.29 11.16
C LEU A 144 9.11 -5.52 12.22
N PRO A 145 8.04 -6.29 11.97
CA PRO A 145 6.94 -6.43 12.93
C PRO A 145 7.38 -6.93 14.30
N GLU A 146 8.29 -7.92 14.35
CA GLU A 146 8.75 -8.49 15.62
C GLU A 146 9.52 -7.46 16.44
N ARG A 147 10.41 -6.69 15.81
CA ARG A 147 11.20 -5.67 16.51
C ARG A 147 10.33 -4.50 16.97
N LEU A 148 9.44 -4.00 16.12
CA LEU A 148 8.50 -2.93 16.49
C LEU A 148 7.59 -3.34 17.65
N LYS A 149 7.16 -4.60 17.69
CA LYS A 149 6.38 -5.16 18.80
C LYS A 149 7.14 -5.13 20.12
N ARG A 150 8.47 -5.34 20.13
CA ARG A 150 9.30 -5.26 21.36
C ARG A 150 9.35 -3.83 21.92
N GLU A 151 9.28 -2.83 21.03
CA GLU A 151 9.23 -1.41 21.40
C GLU A 151 7.81 -0.91 21.69
N GLY A 152 6.81 -1.79 21.63
CA GLY A 152 5.40 -1.42 21.85
C GLY A 152 4.79 -0.58 20.73
N VAL A 153 5.43 -0.49 19.56
CA VAL A 153 4.91 0.23 18.40
C VAL A 153 4.14 -0.75 17.50
N PRO A 154 2.81 -0.67 17.40
CA PRO A 154 2.06 -1.47 16.46
C PRO A 154 2.43 -1.13 15.01
N MET A 155 2.41 -2.15 14.17
CA MET A 155 2.66 -2.01 12.74
C MET A 155 1.40 -2.29 11.93
N LEU A 156 1.06 -1.37 11.03
CA LEU A 156 0.03 -1.51 10.01
C LEU A 156 0.69 -1.74 8.65
N LEU A 157 0.43 -2.90 8.04
CA LEU A 157 0.87 -3.23 6.69
C LEU A 157 -0.21 -2.91 5.67
N LEU A 158 0.13 -2.08 4.69
CA LEU A 158 -0.65 -1.85 3.47
C LEU A 158 -0.06 -2.69 2.35
N GLY A 159 -0.81 -3.70 1.90
CA GLY A 159 -0.37 -4.63 0.88
C GLY A 159 -1.33 -4.73 -0.30
N TRP A 160 -0.90 -5.42 -1.35
CA TRP A 160 -1.66 -5.61 -2.57
C TRP A 160 -1.62 -7.05 -3.02
N ASN A 161 -2.77 -7.58 -3.42
CA ASN A 161 -2.86 -8.79 -4.21
C ASN A 161 -3.61 -8.47 -5.51
N PHE A 162 -2.98 -8.71 -6.65
CA PHE A 162 -3.62 -8.55 -7.95
C PHE A 162 -3.17 -9.60 -8.95
N GLU A 163 -4.06 -9.90 -9.88
CA GLU A 163 -3.87 -10.79 -11.00
C GLU A 163 -4.25 -10.05 -12.29
N TYR A 164 -3.37 -10.07 -13.28
CA TYR A 164 -3.65 -9.46 -14.59
C TYR A 164 -2.88 -10.16 -15.71
N LEU A 165 -3.35 -9.96 -16.94
CA LEU A 165 -2.66 -10.43 -18.14
C LEU A 165 -1.72 -9.34 -18.67
N ARG A 166 -0.44 -9.70 -18.85
CA ARG A 166 0.54 -8.89 -19.58
C ARG A 166 0.77 -9.56 -20.94
N GLY A 167 0.07 -9.08 -21.97
CA GLY A 167 -0.08 -9.85 -23.21
C GLY A 167 -0.81 -11.15 -22.90
N ASP A 168 -0.21 -12.29 -23.23
CA ASP A 168 -0.76 -13.61 -22.92
C ASP A 168 -0.25 -14.22 -21.61
N THR A 169 0.62 -13.51 -20.87
CA THR A 169 1.22 -14.03 -19.64
C THR A 169 0.39 -13.61 -18.41
N PRO A 170 -0.14 -14.56 -17.62
CA PRO A 170 -0.75 -14.24 -16.34
C PRO A 170 0.31 -13.82 -15.32
N ILE A 171 0.13 -12.65 -14.74
CA ILE A 171 0.96 -12.09 -13.68
C ILE A 171 0.17 -12.15 -12.38
N TYR A 172 0.77 -12.79 -11.37
CA TYR A 172 0.25 -12.83 -10.01
C TYR A 172 1.19 -12.03 -9.11
N TRP A 173 0.63 -11.05 -8.40
CA TRP A 173 1.34 -10.29 -7.39
C TRP A 173 0.62 -10.45 -6.07
N LYS A 174 1.36 -10.77 -5.01
CA LYS A 174 0.81 -10.98 -3.68
C LYS A 174 1.73 -10.37 -2.65
N THR A 175 1.15 -9.86 -1.57
CA THR A 175 1.91 -9.52 -0.37
C THR A 175 2.54 -10.80 0.20
N ASP A 176 3.82 -10.70 0.58
CA ASP A 176 4.54 -11.78 1.23
C ASP A 176 3.75 -12.33 2.44
N PRO A 177 3.48 -13.65 2.51
CA PRO A 177 2.70 -14.24 3.58
C PRO A 177 3.31 -14.06 4.96
N CYS A 178 4.64 -14.17 5.07
CA CYS A 178 5.35 -14.06 6.35
C CYS A 178 5.24 -12.64 6.91
N LEU A 179 5.53 -11.64 6.08
CA LEU A 179 5.34 -10.24 6.44
C LEU A 179 3.89 -9.96 6.84
N ARG A 180 2.92 -10.47 6.09
CA ARG A 180 1.49 -10.27 6.37
C ARG A 180 1.07 -10.88 7.71
N GLU A 181 1.48 -12.11 7.98
CA GLU A 181 1.09 -12.84 9.20
C GLU A 181 1.73 -12.26 10.45
N GLN A 182 2.94 -11.72 10.33
CA GLN A 182 3.66 -11.11 11.45
C GLN A 182 3.24 -9.65 11.69
N SER A 183 2.73 -8.97 10.67
CA SER A 183 2.20 -7.60 10.81
C SER A 183 0.98 -7.61 11.73
N GLY A 184 1.02 -6.85 12.82
CA GLY A 184 -0.07 -6.79 13.80
C GLY A 184 -1.42 -6.38 13.19
N TYR A 185 -1.37 -5.56 12.13
CA TYR A 185 -2.53 -5.21 11.32
C TYR A 185 -2.18 -5.28 9.83
N TYR A 186 -3.12 -5.74 9.02
CA TYR A 186 -2.99 -5.84 7.56
C TYR A 186 -4.21 -5.25 6.87
N VAL A 187 -3.97 -4.51 5.80
CA VAL A 187 -4.99 -3.99 4.89
C VAL A 187 -4.67 -4.40 3.46
N ALA A 188 -5.64 -5.07 2.83
CA ALA A 188 -5.67 -5.34 1.41
C ALA A 188 -6.10 -4.07 0.65
N MET A 189 -5.14 -3.32 0.14
CA MET A 189 -5.40 -2.01 -0.47
C MET A 189 -6.07 -2.09 -1.83
N GLU A 190 -6.03 -3.25 -2.49
CA GLU A 190 -6.86 -3.54 -3.67
C GLU A 190 -8.35 -3.38 -3.36
N GLU A 191 -8.81 -3.82 -2.17
CA GLU A 191 -10.21 -3.68 -1.76
C GLU A 191 -10.54 -2.24 -1.35
N VAL A 192 -9.59 -1.55 -0.73
CA VAL A 192 -9.72 -0.13 -0.35
C VAL A 192 -9.87 0.73 -1.59
N ALA A 193 -9.03 0.50 -2.61
CA ALA A 193 -9.07 1.21 -3.87
C ALA A 193 -10.44 1.07 -4.57
N GLU A 194 -11.07 -0.09 -4.48
CA GLU A 194 -12.40 -0.30 -5.07
C GLU A 194 -13.50 0.48 -4.35
N LYS A 195 -13.33 0.78 -3.06
CA LYS A 195 -14.27 1.61 -2.27
C LYS A 195 -14.11 3.11 -2.53
N TYR A 196 -12.98 3.55 -3.07
CA TYR A 196 -12.64 4.96 -3.28
C TYR A 196 -12.25 5.24 -4.75
N PRO A 197 -13.20 5.10 -5.69
CA PRO A 197 -12.95 5.25 -7.13
C PRO A 197 -12.56 6.69 -7.53
N PRO A 198 -11.91 6.88 -8.69
CA PRO A 198 -11.59 8.20 -9.23
C PRO A 198 -12.84 8.93 -9.75
N THR A 199 -13.64 9.48 -8.84
CA THR A 199 -14.85 10.22 -9.18
C THR A 199 -14.82 11.62 -8.57
N ARG A 200 -15.09 12.66 -9.38
CA ARG A 200 -15.14 14.05 -8.90
C ARG A 200 -16.19 14.30 -7.81
N SER A 201 -17.26 13.52 -7.81
CA SER A 201 -18.35 13.60 -6.84
C SER A 201 -18.15 12.72 -5.60
N ALA A 202 -17.09 11.91 -5.53
CA ALA A 202 -16.86 11.06 -4.38
C ALA A 202 -16.36 11.91 -3.20
N GLU A 203 -16.92 11.68 -2.01
CA GLU A 203 -16.48 12.32 -0.77
C GLU A 203 -15.01 11.99 -0.45
N ARG A 204 -14.56 10.80 -0.89
CA ARG A 204 -13.21 10.30 -0.74
C ARG A 204 -12.77 9.61 -2.02
N ASN A 205 -11.52 9.82 -2.40
CA ASN A 205 -10.90 9.30 -3.62
C ASN A 205 -9.50 8.80 -3.24
N LEU A 206 -8.98 7.77 -3.90
CA LEU A 206 -7.60 7.28 -3.72
C LEU A 206 -6.69 7.58 -4.93
N PHE A 207 -7.24 8.11 -6.01
CA PHE A 207 -6.60 8.19 -7.32
C PHE A 207 -6.47 9.63 -7.83
N MET A 208 -5.49 9.90 -8.69
CA MET A 208 -5.30 11.22 -9.30
C MET A 208 -6.42 11.55 -10.31
N LEU A 209 -6.80 12.84 -10.37
CA LEU A 209 -7.77 13.40 -11.32
C LEU A 209 -7.10 14.44 -12.26
N PRO A 210 -7.62 14.67 -13.49
CA PRO A 210 -8.74 13.99 -14.12
C PRO A 210 -8.37 12.57 -14.54
N TYR A 211 -9.29 11.64 -14.34
CA TYR A 211 -9.19 10.30 -14.88
C TYR A 211 -9.76 10.27 -16.30
N ASN A 212 -9.04 9.63 -17.24
CA ASN A 212 -9.55 9.34 -18.57
C ASN A 212 -10.00 7.87 -18.62
N PRO A 213 -11.30 7.56 -18.42
CA PRO A 213 -11.80 6.22 -18.65
C PRO A 213 -11.51 5.81 -20.07
N GLN A 214 -10.64 4.81 -20.25
CA GLN A 214 -10.52 4.13 -21.54
C GLN A 214 -11.91 3.57 -21.86
N PRO A 215 -12.43 3.73 -23.08
CA PRO A 215 -13.69 3.13 -23.47
C PRO A 215 -13.64 1.62 -23.18
N THR A 216 -14.73 1.09 -22.63
CA THR A 216 -14.93 -0.29 -22.15
C THR A 216 -14.85 -1.38 -23.24
N ASP A 217 -14.24 -1.08 -24.38
CA ASP A 217 -14.04 -2.00 -25.51
C ASP A 217 -12.63 -2.61 -25.53
N SER A 218 -11.93 -2.66 -24.39
CA SER A 218 -10.83 -3.62 -24.26
C SER A 218 -11.42 -4.99 -23.89
N ASN A 219 -11.30 -5.95 -24.83
CA ASN A 219 -11.75 -7.35 -24.71
C ASN A 219 -11.33 -8.04 -23.39
N ILE A 220 -10.36 -7.47 -22.68
CA ILE A 220 -9.81 -7.95 -21.41
C ILE A 220 -10.86 -7.85 -20.28
N TRP A 221 -11.63 -6.76 -20.20
CA TRP A 221 -12.65 -6.57 -19.15
C TRP A 221 -13.84 -7.51 -19.31
N ARG A 222 -14.29 -7.75 -20.54
CA ARG A 222 -15.32 -8.78 -20.83
C ARG A 222 -14.84 -10.17 -20.43
N THR A 223 -13.58 -10.50 -20.74
CA THR A 223 -13.04 -11.83 -20.43
C THR A 223 -12.88 -12.04 -18.92
N TYR A 224 -12.46 -11.01 -18.18
CA TYR A 224 -12.38 -11.06 -16.71
C TYR A 224 -13.76 -11.16 -16.08
N LEU A 225 -14.71 -10.31 -16.47
CA LEU A 225 -16.08 -10.36 -15.95
C LEU A 225 -16.77 -11.67 -16.31
N GLN A 226 -16.57 -12.20 -17.51
CA GLN A 226 -17.08 -13.53 -17.89
C GLN A 226 -16.49 -14.64 -17.02
N LYS A 227 -15.19 -14.62 -16.69
CA LYS A 227 -14.59 -15.59 -15.77
C LYS A 227 -15.16 -15.48 -14.36
N VAL A 228 -15.33 -14.25 -13.86
CA VAL A 228 -15.90 -14.01 -12.54
C VAL A 228 -17.37 -14.45 -12.50
N MET A 229 -18.17 -14.12 -13.52
CA MET A 229 -19.57 -14.53 -13.62
C MET A 229 -19.72 -16.05 -13.81
N ALA A 230 -18.88 -16.67 -14.63
CA ALA A 230 -18.84 -18.13 -14.79
C ALA A 230 -18.46 -18.85 -13.48
N SER A 231 -17.64 -18.23 -12.63
CA SER A 231 -17.33 -18.77 -11.30
C SER A 231 -18.45 -18.59 -10.27
N LEU A 232 -19.42 -17.70 -10.54
CA LEU A 232 -20.59 -17.48 -9.70
C LEU A 232 -21.79 -18.35 -10.13
N ASP A 233 -21.83 -18.78 -11.38
CA ASP A 233 -22.90 -19.60 -11.96
C ASP A 233 -22.68 -21.12 -11.83
N GLU A 234 -21.56 -21.59 -11.27
CA GLU A 234 -21.38 -23.01 -10.99
C GLU A 234 -22.29 -23.45 -9.82
N PRO A 235 -23.25 -24.37 -10.05
CA PRO A 235 -24.06 -24.92 -8.96
C PRO A 235 -23.16 -25.80 -8.08
N ARG A 236 -22.89 -25.34 -6.86
CA ARG A 236 -22.29 -26.17 -5.82
C ARG A 236 -23.21 -27.33 -5.48
N PHE A 237 -22.95 -28.52 -6.01
CA PHE A 237 -23.25 -29.79 -5.32
C PHE A 237 -22.47 -30.95 -5.93
N LYS A 238 -21.53 -31.51 -5.15
CA LYS A 238 -21.53 -32.93 -4.71
C LYS A 238 -20.54 -33.10 -3.56
N GLU A 239 -20.96 -33.91 -2.60
CA GLU A 239 -20.36 -34.09 -1.27
C GLU A 239 -19.05 -34.91 -1.27
N LYS A 240 -18.09 -34.43 -0.47
CA LYS A 240 -17.06 -35.05 0.41
C LYS A 240 -16.58 -36.51 0.21
N PRO A 241 -15.33 -36.81 0.64
CA PRO A 241 -15.16 -37.28 2.02
C PRO A 241 -14.19 -36.44 2.87
N ARG A 242 -14.32 -36.67 4.19
CA ARG A 242 -13.80 -35.90 5.33
C ARG A 242 -12.28 -36.02 5.49
N PHE A 243 -11.61 -34.92 5.84
CA PHE A 243 -10.42 -34.94 6.71
C PHE A 243 -10.29 -33.60 7.48
N GLY A 244 -10.05 -33.70 8.79
CA GLY A 244 -9.38 -32.70 9.64
C GLY A 244 -10.11 -31.40 9.96
N LYS A 245 -10.81 -31.36 11.11
CA LYS A 245 -11.19 -30.10 11.78
C LYS A 245 -9.92 -29.38 12.27
N ASN A 246 -9.68 -28.15 11.82
CA ASN A 246 -9.05 -27.12 12.63
C ASN A 246 -9.74 -25.78 12.34
N GLY A 247 -10.49 -25.30 13.32
CA GLY A 247 -11.29 -24.09 13.22
C GLY A 247 -10.42 -22.85 13.34
N TYR A 248 -10.31 -22.08 12.26
CA TYR A 248 -9.86 -20.70 12.31
C TYR A 248 -11.06 -19.80 12.61
N LYS A 249 -11.07 -19.21 13.81
CA LYS A 249 -12.00 -18.12 14.16
C LYS A 249 -11.63 -16.90 13.32
N LYS A 250 -12.59 -16.41 12.53
CA LYS A 250 -12.51 -15.11 11.85
C LYS A 250 -12.33 -14.00 12.90
N SER A 251 -11.34 -13.13 12.70
CA SER A 251 -11.18 -11.92 13.51
C SER A 251 -12.35 -10.95 13.28
N PRO A 252 -12.86 -10.21 14.28
CA PRO A 252 -14.14 -9.49 14.23
C PRO A 252 -14.11 -8.16 13.45
N ALA A 253 -13.10 -7.88 12.64
CA ALA A 253 -12.82 -6.53 12.16
C ALA A 253 -13.64 -6.05 10.94
N LEU A 254 -14.66 -6.79 10.48
CA LEU A 254 -15.49 -6.40 9.33
C LEU A 254 -16.97 -6.15 9.65
N ALA A 255 -17.35 -6.01 10.93
CA ALA A 255 -18.75 -5.85 11.33
C ALA A 255 -19.11 -4.45 11.90
N ARG A 256 -18.27 -3.42 11.75
CA ARG A 256 -18.57 -2.06 12.25
C ARG A 256 -18.22 -0.96 11.24
N LEU A 257 -18.83 -1.07 10.07
CA LEU A 257 -19.08 0.03 9.14
C LEU A 257 -20.54 -0.07 8.69
N GLY A 258 -21.41 0.26 9.64
CA GLY A 258 -22.78 0.70 9.47
C GLY A 258 -22.94 1.93 10.34
#